data_AF-A0A2M8BUI0-F1
#
_entry.id   AF-A0A2M8BUI0-F1
#
_cell.length_a   1.000
_cell.length_b   1.000
_cell.length_c   1.000
_cell.angle_alpha   90.00
_cell.angle_beta   90.00
_cell.angle_gamma   90.00
#
_symmetry.space_group_name_H-M   'P 1'
#
loop_
_entity.id
_entity.type
_entity.pdbx_description
1 polymer ?
#
loop_
_entity_poly.entity_id
_entity_poly.type
_entity_poly.pdbx_seq_one_letter_code
_entity_poly.pdbx_strand_id
1 'polypeptide(L)'
;MEAKLQSEEGKEIYRQRKKIVEPVFGQVKFNLGFSRFRLKGLDRAGGEWTLVCLVHNIKKIHAKIMAKGGEMHDLTGELQTAYNPA
;
A
#
# COMPACT_ATOMS: atom_id res chain seq x y z
N MET A 1 -4.60 10.95 21.54
CA MET A 1 -4.73 10.93 20.07
C MET A 1 -6.00 11.62 19.59
N GLU A 2 -7.09 11.50 20.33
CA GLU A 2 -8.39 12.13 20.07
C GLU A 2 -8.30 13.66 19.87
N ALA A 3 -7.63 14.39 20.77
CA ALA A 3 -7.43 15.84 20.61
C ALA A 3 -6.74 16.25 19.29
N LYS A 4 -5.84 15.41 18.75
CA LYS A 4 -5.17 15.66 17.46
C LYS A 4 -6.05 15.38 16.25
N LEU A 5 -7.03 14.49 16.37
CA LEU A 5 -7.98 14.16 15.29
C LEU A 5 -9.14 15.17 15.24
N GLN A 6 -9.40 15.86 16.35
CA GLN A 6 -10.48 16.86 16.45
C GLN A 6 -10.07 18.27 15.99
N SER A 7 -8.77 18.55 15.84
CA SER A 7 -8.31 19.82 15.25
C SER A 7 -8.63 19.88 13.76
N GLU A 8 -8.86 21.08 13.23
CA GLU A 8 -9.15 21.28 11.80
C GLU A 8 -8.00 20.78 10.90
N GLU A 9 -6.76 21.02 11.33
CA GLU A 9 -5.57 20.48 10.67
C GLU A 9 -5.58 18.94 10.66
N GLY A 10 -5.89 18.31 11.80
CA GLY A 10 -5.95 16.86 11.93
C GLY A 10 -7.03 16.23 11.05
N LYS A 11 -8.20 16.87 10.96
CA LYS A 11 -9.30 16.45 10.08
C LYS A 11 -8.90 16.52 8.61
N GLU A 12 -8.23 17.58 8.18
CA GLU A 12 -7.81 17.72 6.78
C GLU A 12 -6.74 16.67 6.42
N ILE A 13 -5.73 16.47 7.27
CA ILE A 13 -4.73 15.42 7.07
C ILE A 13 -5.39 14.04 7.00
N TYR A 14 -6.33 13.77 7.90
CA TYR A 14 -7.06 12.49 7.93
C TYR A 14 -7.88 12.27 6.64
N ARG A 15 -8.53 13.34 6.13
CA ARG A 15 -9.27 13.31 4.87
C ARG A 15 -8.38 12.95 3.67
N GLN A 16 -7.16 13.48 3.63
CA GLN A 16 -6.20 13.14 2.57
C GLN A 16 -5.71 11.70 2.67
N ARG A 17 -5.42 11.21 3.89
CA ARG A 17 -4.99 9.83 4.12
C ARG A 17 -6.02 8.80 3.68
N LYS A 18 -7.31 9.11 3.81
CA LYS A 18 -8.40 8.24 3.33
C LYS A 18 -8.21 7.88 1.85
N LYS A 19 -7.86 8.86 1.01
CA LYS A 19 -7.63 8.62 -0.44
C LYS A 19 -6.48 7.66 -0.72
N ILE A 20 -5.48 7.61 0.17
CA ILE A 20 -4.31 6.76 0.02
C ILE A 20 -4.63 5.32 0.46
N VAL A 21 -5.36 5.15 1.56
CA VAL A 21 -5.56 3.84 2.19
C VAL A 21 -6.76 3.06 1.63
N GLU A 22 -7.83 3.75 1.21
CA GLU A 22 -9.04 3.11 0.69
C GLU A 22 -8.77 2.26 -0.58
N PRO A 23 -7.96 2.71 -1.56
CA PRO A 23 -7.63 1.88 -2.72
C PRO A 23 -6.88 0.60 -2.36
N VAL A 24 -6.01 0.65 -1.34
CA VAL A 24 -5.27 -0.53 -0.86
C VAL A 24 -6.25 -1.53 -0.26
N PHE A 25 -7.15 -1.08 0.62
CA PHE A 25 -8.17 -1.97 1.21
C PHE A 25 -9.15 -2.50 0.18
N GLY A 26 -9.55 -1.69 -0.81
CA GLY A 26 -10.39 -2.12 -1.92
C GLY A 26 -9.73 -3.24 -2.72
N GLN A 27 -8.45 -3.07 -3.08
CA GLN A 27 -7.71 -4.10 -3.80
C GLN A 27 -7.52 -5.38 -2.97
N VAL A 28 -7.18 -5.25 -1.69
CA VAL A 28 -6.98 -6.41 -0.81
C VAL A 28 -8.26 -7.21 -0.62
N LYS A 29 -9.38 -6.54 -0.34
CA LYS A 29 -10.65 -7.22 -0.02
C LYS A 29 -11.36 -7.73 -1.26
N PHE A 30 -11.54 -6.89 -2.28
CA PHE A 30 -12.34 -7.23 -3.46
C PHE A 30 -11.50 -7.90 -4.55
N ASN A 31 -10.33 -7.35 -4.89
CA ASN A 31 -9.56 -7.84 -6.04
C ASN A 31 -8.65 -9.03 -5.69
N LEU A 32 -8.15 -9.12 -4.46
CA LEU A 32 -7.35 -10.25 -3.97
C LEU A 32 -8.18 -11.26 -3.18
N GLY A 33 -9.43 -10.94 -2.85
CA GLY A 33 -10.32 -11.82 -2.07
C GLY A 33 -9.86 -12.06 -0.63
N PHE A 34 -8.92 -11.26 -0.11
CA PHE A 34 -8.41 -11.40 1.25
C PHE A 34 -9.34 -10.69 2.24
N SER A 35 -10.32 -11.42 2.74
CA SER A 35 -11.33 -10.92 3.68
C SER A 35 -11.12 -11.39 5.13
N ARG A 36 -10.28 -12.41 5.34
CA ARG A 36 -10.01 -13.00 6.66
C ARG A 36 -8.59 -13.56 6.75
N PHE A 37 -7.98 -13.40 7.92
CA PHE A 37 -6.76 -14.09 8.31
C PHE A 37 -7.05 -15.57 8.53
N ARG A 38 -6.13 -16.45 8.11
CA ARG A 38 -6.23 -17.89 8.34
C ARG A 38 -5.45 -18.30 9.58
N LEU A 39 -4.37 -17.59 9.89
CA LEU A 39 -3.53 -17.86 11.04
C LEU A 39 -4.02 -17.11 12.28
N LYS A 40 -3.81 -17.71 13.46
CA LYS A 40 -4.16 -17.13 14.76
C LYS A 40 -2.91 -16.66 15.50
N GLY A 41 -3.04 -15.53 16.19
CA GLY A 41 -1.96 -14.86 16.90
C GLY A 41 -1.34 -13.73 16.06
N LEU A 42 -0.97 -12.64 16.74
CA LEU A 42 -0.53 -11.39 16.10
C LEU A 42 0.66 -11.58 15.15
N ASP A 43 1.65 -12.35 15.59
CA ASP A 43 2.87 -12.60 14.81
C ASP A 43 2.54 -13.29 13.47
N ARG A 44 1.80 -14.40 13.51
CA ARG A 44 1.42 -15.15 12.31
C ARG A 44 0.46 -14.38 11.40
N ALA A 45 -0.50 -13.66 11.97
CA ALA A 45 -1.38 -12.77 11.20
C ALA A 45 -0.59 -11.62 10.55
N GLY A 46 0.44 -11.11 11.22
CA GLY A 46 1.39 -10.14 10.67
C GLY A 46 2.15 -10.67 9.46
N GLY A 47 2.55 -11.95 9.50
CA GLY A 47 3.13 -12.64 8.34
C GLY A 47 2.18 -12.72 7.15
N GLU A 48 0.92 -13.12 7.38
CA GLU A 48 -0.11 -13.12 6.32
C GLU A 48 -0.33 -11.71 5.74
N TRP A 49 -0.40 -10.71 6.61
CA TRP A 49 -0.58 -9.32 6.18
C TRP A 49 0.60 -8.83 5.34
N THR A 50 1.83 -9.15 5.75
CA THR A 50 3.05 -8.81 5.02
C THR A 50 3.03 -9.42 3.61
N LEU A 51 2.62 -10.69 3.48
CA LEU A 51 2.50 -11.35 2.19
C LEU A 51 1.45 -10.67 1.29
N VAL A 52 0.29 -10.31 1.84
CA VAL A 52 -0.77 -9.60 1.11
C VAL A 52 -0.26 -8.23 0.61
N CYS A 53 0.44 -7.49 1.46
CA CYS A 53 1.05 -6.21 1.08
C CYS A 53 2.14 -6.37 0.00
N LEU A 54 2.96 -7.42 0.09
CA LEU A 54 3.96 -7.72 -0.93
C LEU A 54 3.31 -7.97 -2.30
N VAL A 55 2.27 -8.80 -2.36
CA VAL A 55 1.51 -9.07 -3.60
C VAL A 55 0.89 -7.79 -4.14
N HIS A 56 0.30 -6.96 -3.27
CA HIS A 56 -0.24 -5.65 -3.67
C HIS A 56 0.83 -4.77 -4.34
N ASN A 57 2.01 -4.65 -3.72
CA ASN A 57 3.11 -3.84 -4.22
C ASN A 57 3.67 -4.37 -5.54
N ILE A 58 3.88 -5.70 -5.66
CA ILE A 58 4.34 -6.33 -6.91
C ILE A 58 3.36 -6.04 -8.05
N LYS A 59 2.05 -6.18 -7.82
CA LYS A 59 1.04 -5.86 -8.85
C LYS A 59 1.13 -4.42 -9.32
N LYS A 60 1.39 -3.46 -8.42
CA LYS A 60 1.55 -2.04 -8.79
C LYS A 60 2.82 -1.82 -9.61
N ILE A 61 3.95 -2.42 -9.22
CA ILE A 61 5.20 -2.31 -9.96
C ILE A 61 5.01 -2.90 -11.37
N HIS A 62 4.46 -4.11 -11.46
CA HIS A 62 4.16 -4.76 -12.73
C HIS A 62 3.26 -3.90 -13.62
N ALA A 63 2.17 -3.35 -13.09
CA ALA A 63 1.28 -2.46 -13.85
C ALA A 63 2.01 -1.23 -14.40
N LYS A 64 2.94 -0.65 -13.61
CA LYS A 64 3.78 0.46 -14.08
C LYS A 64 4.76 0.04 -15.18
N ILE A 65 5.39 -1.13 -15.05
CA ILE A 65 6.29 -1.67 -16.10
C ILE A 65 5.52 -1.85 -17.40
N MET A 66 4.34 -2.49 -17.34
CA MET A 66 3.52 -2.72 -18.52
C MET A 66 3.02 -1.41 -19.16
N ALA A 67 2.70 -0.39 -18.36
CA ALA A 67 2.32 0.93 -18.87
C ALA A 67 3.47 1.65 -19.60
N LYS A 68 4.73 1.34 -19.28
CA LYS A 68 5.93 1.87 -19.95
C LYS A 68 6.40 1.01 -21.14
N GLY A 69 5.58 0.08 -21.63
CA GLY A 69 5.92 -0.76 -22.79
C GLY A 69 6.70 -2.04 -22.45
N GLY A 70 6.74 -2.44 -21.18
CA GLY A 70 7.36 -3.70 -20.75
C GLY A 70 8.86 -3.62 -20.49
N GLU A 71 9.49 -2.47 -20.69
CA GLU A 71 10.90 -2.26 -20.37
C GLU A 71 11.07 -2.02 -18.86
N MET A 72 11.85 -2.87 -18.21
CA MET A 72 12.18 -2.79 -16.77
C MET A 72 13.09 -1.57 -16.46
N HIS A 73 13.68 -0.95 -17.48
CA HIS A 73 14.91 -0.17 -17.37
C HIS A 73 14.78 1.17 -16.62
N ASP A 74 13.57 1.70 -16.43
CA ASP A 74 13.36 3.02 -15.79
C ASP A 74 12.87 2.98 -14.34
N LEU A 75 12.20 1.91 -13.92
CA LEU A 75 11.51 1.91 -12.61
C LEU A 75 12.45 1.66 -11.44
N THR A 76 13.51 0.88 -11.62
CA THR A 76 14.55 0.69 -10.60
C THR A 76 15.30 2.00 -10.31
N GLY A 77 15.60 2.80 -11.33
CA GLY A 77 16.25 4.10 -11.18
C GLY A 77 15.35 5.15 -10.53
N GLU A 78 14.08 5.22 -10.94
CA GLU A 78 13.08 6.10 -10.31
C GLU A 78 12.81 5.71 -8.84
N LEU A 79 12.69 4.41 -8.55
CA LEU A 79 12.48 3.92 -7.19
C LEU A 79 13.71 4.14 -6.30
N GLN A 80 14.93 3.91 -6.81
CA GLN A 80 16.15 4.23 -6.07
C GLN A 80 16.24 5.72 -5.74
N THR A 81 15.91 6.60 -6.69
CA THR A 81 15.89 8.05 -6.45
C THR A 81 14.81 8.46 -5.43
N ALA A 82 13.64 7.83 -5.46
CA ALA A 82 12.54 8.14 -4.54
C ALA A 82 12.75 7.64 -3.10
N TYR A 83 13.45 6.51 -2.92
CA TYR A 83 13.68 5.89 -1.61
C TYR A 83 15.06 6.12 -1.02
N ASN A 84 16.03 6.58 -1.82
CA ASN A 84 17.34 6.99 -1.36
C ASN A 84 17.70 8.36 -1.99
N PRO A 85 17.00 9.43 -1.60
CA PRO A 85 17.34 10.76 -2.06
C PRO A 85 18.68 11.13 -1.40
N ALA A 86 19.72 11.30 -2.21
CA ALA A 86 20.93 11.99 -1.76
C ALA A 86 20.58 13.43 -1.34
#